data_AF-A0A974WPT6-F1
#
_entry.id   AF-A0A974WPT6-F1
#
_cell.length_a   1.000
_cell.length_b   1.000
_cell.length_c   1.000
_cell.angle_alpha   90.00
_cell.angle_beta   90.00
_cell.angle_gamma   90.00
#
_symmetry.space_group_name_H-M   'P 1'
#
loop_
_entity.id
_entity.type
_entity.pdbx_description
1 polymer ?
#
loop_
_entity_poly.entity_id
_entity_poly.type
_entity_poly.pdbx_seq_one_letter_code
_entity_poly.pdbx_strand_id
1 'polypeptide(L)'
;MTIHARLGLAGAAVLLAATSACGAGEPPTDADEDRFCDTADSLMSGLLPEDPTDSELPRDEDMARAVRDWGARMEEVGTPAGIPDEARKGFEAVVEQAKGMDASDFSLETLRELEGGGADSSEQVQAQTDAFGDYLAETCGDPIDDLEMPELEGPDAVG
;
A
#
# COMPACT_ATOMS: atom_id res chain seq x y z
N MET A 1 -32.58 -27.57 -49.25
CA MET A 1 -33.08 -27.64 -47.86
C MET A 1 -31.88 -27.56 -46.92
N THR A 2 -31.96 -26.58 -46.00
CA THR A 2 -31.29 -26.45 -44.68
C THR A 2 -29.77 -26.32 -44.55
N ILE A 3 -29.39 -25.04 -44.38
CA ILE A 3 -28.33 -24.37 -43.60
C ILE A 3 -27.96 -25.08 -42.28
N HIS A 4 -26.69 -25.00 -41.85
CA HIS A 4 -26.28 -24.63 -40.48
C HIS A 4 -24.87 -24.00 -40.49
N ALA A 5 -24.80 -22.69 -40.29
CA ALA A 5 -23.61 -21.95 -39.89
C ALA A 5 -23.41 -22.07 -38.37
N ARG A 6 -22.15 -22.09 -37.91
CA ARG A 6 -21.77 -21.59 -36.57
C ARG A 6 -20.40 -20.88 -36.63
N LEU A 7 -20.45 -19.58 -36.34
CA LEU A 7 -19.33 -18.74 -35.94
C LEU A 7 -18.84 -19.12 -34.54
N GLY A 8 -17.56 -18.87 -34.27
CA GLY A 8 -16.96 -18.76 -32.93
C GLY A 8 -15.44 -19.00 -33.06
N LEU A 9 -14.52 -18.18 -32.57
CA LEU A 9 -14.59 -16.98 -31.73
C LEU A 9 -13.37 -16.10 -32.10
N ALA A 10 -13.58 -14.79 -32.15
CA ALA A 10 -12.52 -13.80 -32.22
C ALA A 10 -11.79 -13.70 -30.86
N GLY A 11 -10.54 -13.22 -30.89
CA GLY A 11 -9.88 -12.65 -29.71
C GLY A 11 -8.50 -13.23 -29.40
N ALA A 12 -7.51 -13.01 -30.26
CA ALA A 12 -6.12 -13.04 -29.82
C ALA A 12 -5.83 -11.72 -29.10
N ALA A 13 -6.06 -11.68 -27.79
CA ALA A 13 -5.60 -10.60 -26.95
C ALA A 13 -4.07 -10.65 -26.91
N VAL A 14 -3.43 -9.66 -27.55
CA VAL A 14 -2.00 -9.42 -27.43
C VAL A 14 -1.77 -8.91 -26.02
N LEU A 15 -1.28 -9.80 -25.14
CA LEU A 15 -0.78 -9.43 -23.82
C LEU A 15 0.40 -8.46 -24.03
N LEU A 16 0.20 -7.22 -23.59
CA LEU A 16 1.24 -6.21 -23.53
C LEU A 16 2.30 -6.70 -22.54
N ALA A 17 3.48 -7.00 -23.07
CA ALA A 17 4.67 -7.24 -22.28
C ALA A 17 5.09 -5.90 -21.65
N ALA A 18 4.85 -5.74 -20.34
CA ALA A 18 5.53 -4.75 -19.54
C ALA A 18 6.95 -5.29 -19.27
N THR A 19 7.93 -4.75 -19.96
CA THR A 19 9.34 -5.01 -19.69
C THR A 19 9.86 -3.98 -18.69
N SER A 20 9.87 -4.31 -17.41
CA SER A 20 10.78 -3.71 -16.43
C SER A 20 11.07 -4.72 -15.31
N ALA A 21 12.36 -5.01 -15.14
CA ALA A 21 12.96 -5.56 -13.92
C ALA A 21 12.51 -6.95 -13.41
N CYS A 22 13.00 -7.99 -14.10
CA CYS A 22 13.75 -9.10 -13.52
C CYS A 22 13.61 -9.42 -12.01
N GLY A 23 12.91 -10.52 -11.67
CA GLY A 23 13.45 -11.46 -10.67
C GLY A 23 12.72 -11.67 -9.34
N ALA A 24 11.44 -11.35 -9.23
CA ALA A 24 10.50 -11.95 -8.28
C ALA A 24 9.14 -11.90 -8.96
N GLY A 25 8.25 -12.86 -8.73
CA GLY A 25 6.92 -12.82 -9.37
C GLY A 25 6.24 -11.49 -9.04
N GLU A 26 5.59 -10.85 -10.02
CA GLU A 26 4.75 -9.69 -9.74
C GLU A 26 3.78 -10.02 -8.59
N PRO A 27 3.58 -9.10 -7.62
CA PRO A 27 2.65 -9.32 -6.52
C PRO A 27 1.27 -9.75 -7.06
N PRO A 28 0.53 -10.63 -6.39
CA PRO A 28 -0.83 -10.99 -6.80
C PRO A 28 -1.73 -9.76 -7.01
N THR A 29 -2.75 -9.86 -7.88
CA THR A 29 -3.65 -8.75 -8.24
C THR A 29 -5.11 -9.05 -7.87
N ASP A 30 -5.31 -10.08 -7.06
CA ASP A 30 -6.60 -10.65 -6.68
C ASP A 30 -6.65 -10.93 -5.17
N ALA A 31 -5.91 -10.13 -4.39
CA ALA A 31 -5.91 -10.23 -2.93
C ALA A 31 -7.30 -9.96 -2.36
N ASP A 32 -7.66 -10.66 -1.28
CA ASP A 32 -8.81 -10.29 -0.46
C ASP A 32 -8.55 -8.91 0.20
N GLU A 33 -9.50 -7.99 0.10
CA GLU A 33 -9.41 -6.63 0.61
C GLU A 33 -9.08 -6.59 2.11
N ASP A 34 -9.81 -7.37 2.92
CA ASP A 34 -9.57 -7.48 4.36
C ASP A 34 -8.12 -7.89 4.66
N ARG A 35 -7.58 -8.87 3.92
CA ARG A 35 -6.21 -9.37 4.13
C ARG A 35 -5.18 -8.33 3.69
N PHE A 36 -5.45 -7.60 2.62
CA PHE A 36 -4.60 -6.51 2.16
C PHE A 36 -4.55 -5.39 3.21
N CYS A 37 -5.69 -4.95 3.73
CA CYS A 37 -5.79 -3.90 4.73
C CYS A 37 -5.16 -4.30 6.08
N ASP A 38 -5.45 -5.51 6.57
CA ASP A 38 -4.80 -6.05 7.77
C ASP A 38 -3.27 -6.06 7.63
N THR A 39 -2.77 -6.35 6.42
CA THR A 39 -1.33 -6.36 6.15
C THR A 39 -0.77 -4.94 6.06
N ALA A 40 -1.48 -4.01 5.43
CA ALA A 40 -1.12 -2.60 5.37
C ALA A 40 -0.97 -2.00 6.79
N ASP A 41 -1.96 -2.22 7.65
CA ASP A 41 -2.00 -1.71 9.03
C ASP A 41 -0.96 -2.36 9.95
N SER A 42 -0.50 -3.57 9.61
CA SER A 42 0.52 -4.28 10.39
C SER A 42 1.84 -3.51 10.48
N LEU A 43 2.11 -2.56 9.56
CA LEU A 43 3.29 -1.71 9.64
C LEU A 43 3.25 -0.82 10.89
N MET A 44 2.12 -0.15 11.15
CA MET A 44 1.98 0.75 12.30
C MET A 44 2.17 -0.01 13.61
N SER A 45 1.62 -1.23 13.69
CA SER A 45 1.80 -2.10 14.86
C SER A 45 3.27 -2.50 15.07
N GLY A 46 4.07 -2.58 14.01
CA GLY A 46 5.50 -2.89 14.10
C GLY A 46 6.40 -1.68 14.40
N LEU A 47 5.90 -0.45 14.20
CA LEU A 47 6.64 0.79 14.46
C LEU A 47 6.33 1.41 15.82
N LEU A 48 5.21 1.03 16.43
CA LEU A 48 4.80 1.49 17.75
C LEU A 48 5.21 0.49 18.85
N PRO A 49 5.41 0.95 20.10
CA PRO A 49 5.67 0.05 21.21
C PRO A 49 4.46 -0.87 21.47
N GLU A 50 4.72 -2.12 21.85
CA GLU A 50 3.68 -3.10 22.20
C GLU A 50 2.84 -2.66 23.41
N ASP A 51 3.46 -1.91 24.33
CA ASP A 51 2.79 -1.27 25.45
C ASP A 51 2.59 0.23 25.14
N PRO A 52 1.34 0.69 24.96
CA PRO A 52 1.07 2.10 24.66
C PRO A 52 1.37 3.06 25.84
N THR A 53 1.68 2.51 27.01
CA THR A 53 2.17 3.29 28.16
C THR A 53 3.68 3.49 28.13
N ASP A 54 4.40 2.75 27.27
CA ASP A 54 5.79 2.99 26.98
C ASP A 54 5.92 4.15 25.98
N SER A 55 6.76 5.12 26.32
CA SER A 55 7.04 6.27 25.46
C SER A 55 8.31 6.09 24.64
N GLU A 56 9.04 4.99 24.87
CA GLU A 56 10.24 4.66 24.12
C GLU A 56 9.84 3.93 22.84
N LEU A 57 10.19 4.52 21.69
CA LEU A 57 10.01 3.85 20.41
C LEU A 57 10.90 2.61 20.33
N PRO A 58 10.52 1.59 19.54
CA PRO A 58 11.41 0.49 19.23
C PRO A 58 12.75 1.00 18.68
N ARG A 59 13.80 0.19 18.75
CA ARG A 59 15.11 0.57 18.20
C ARG A 59 15.05 0.62 16.68
N ASP A 60 15.90 1.44 16.06
CA ASP A 60 15.99 1.57 14.59
C ASP A 60 16.12 0.22 13.87
N GLU A 61 16.92 -0.71 14.42
CA GLU A 61 17.08 -2.05 13.87
C GLU A 61 15.78 -2.87 13.87
N ASP A 62 14.95 -2.70 14.91
CA ASP A 62 13.69 -3.41 15.07
C ASP A 62 12.62 -2.78 14.16
N MET A 63 12.58 -1.45 14.05
CA MET A 63 11.69 -0.74 13.12
C MET A 63 12.03 -1.02 11.65
N ALA A 64 13.32 -1.02 11.28
CA ALA A 64 13.76 -1.37 9.93
C ALA A 64 13.41 -2.81 9.54
N ARG A 65 13.50 -3.73 10.51
CA ARG A 65 13.01 -5.10 10.33
C ARG A 65 11.51 -5.13 10.12
N ALA A 66 10.73 -4.39 10.92
CA ALA A 66 9.29 -4.31 10.77
C ALA A 66 8.88 -3.80 9.37
N VAL A 67 9.55 -2.78 8.84
CA VAL A 67 9.31 -2.27 7.48
C VAL A 67 9.63 -3.32 6.41
N ARG A 68 10.80 -3.97 6.50
CA ARG A 68 11.15 -5.04 5.54
C ARG A 68 10.18 -6.20 5.56
N ASP A 69 9.84 -6.67 6.76
CA ASP A 69 8.91 -7.79 6.94
C ASP A 69 7.51 -7.42 6.44
N TRP A 70 7.08 -6.17 6.66
CA TRP A 70 5.86 -5.62 6.09
C TRP A 70 5.90 -5.62 4.55
N GLY A 71 6.96 -5.08 3.94
CA GLY A 71 7.10 -5.07 2.48
C GLY A 71 7.06 -6.49 1.88
N ALA A 72 7.73 -7.45 2.51
CA ALA A 72 7.68 -8.85 2.09
C ALA A 72 6.27 -9.46 2.20
N ARG A 73 5.53 -9.15 3.28
CA ARG A 73 4.13 -9.61 3.44
C ARG A 73 3.20 -8.95 2.42
N MET A 74 3.37 -7.66 2.16
CA MET A 74 2.60 -6.93 1.15
C MET A 74 2.85 -7.50 -0.25
N GLU A 75 4.10 -7.81 -0.61
CA GLU A 75 4.43 -8.49 -1.87
C GLU A 75 3.74 -9.86 -2.00
N GLU A 76 3.71 -10.64 -0.91
CA GLU A 76 3.07 -11.96 -0.88
C GLU A 76 1.54 -11.86 -1.01
N VAL A 77 0.94 -10.91 -0.31
CA VAL A 77 -0.52 -10.70 -0.34
C VAL A 77 -0.94 -10.12 -1.68
N GLY A 78 -0.17 -9.18 -2.23
CA GLY A 78 -0.52 -8.46 -3.43
C GLY A 78 -1.55 -7.36 -3.17
N THR A 79 -2.28 -6.97 -4.21
CA THR A 79 -3.31 -5.93 -4.13
C THR A 79 -4.68 -6.50 -4.47
N PRO A 80 -5.78 -5.88 -3.99
CA PRO A 80 -7.12 -6.26 -4.40
C PRO A 80 -7.34 -6.07 -5.90
N ALA A 81 -8.32 -6.79 -6.42
CA ALA A 81 -8.76 -6.61 -7.80
C ALA A 81 -9.41 -5.23 -7.98
N GLY A 82 -8.92 -4.45 -8.94
CA GLY A 82 -9.49 -3.14 -9.27
C GLY A 82 -8.75 -1.94 -8.67
N ILE A 83 -7.60 -2.15 -8.01
CA ILE A 83 -6.66 -1.07 -7.73
C ILE A 83 -6.32 -0.29 -9.02
N PRO A 84 -6.34 1.05 -9.01
CA PRO A 84 -5.92 1.84 -10.18
C PRO A 84 -4.47 1.56 -10.56
N ASP A 85 -4.14 1.53 -11.86
CA ASP A 85 -2.78 1.24 -12.35
C ASP A 85 -1.70 2.14 -11.71
N GLU A 86 -2.03 3.40 -11.43
CA GLU A 86 -1.09 4.34 -10.82
C GLU A 86 -0.84 4.02 -9.34
N ALA A 87 -1.90 3.70 -8.60
CA ALA A 87 -1.81 3.22 -7.21
C ALA A 87 -1.09 1.86 -7.12
N ARG A 88 -1.27 0.99 -8.12
CA ARG A 88 -0.55 -0.28 -8.20
C ARG A 88 0.95 -0.09 -8.36
N LYS A 89 1.38 0.86 -9.21
CA LYS A 89 2.80 1.20 -9.33
C LYS A 89 3.36 1.82 -8.05
N GLY A 90 2.55 2.65 -7.36
CA GLY A 90 2.91 3.20 -6.06
C GLY A 90 3.14 2.10 -5.03
N PHE A 91 2.20 1.16 -4.93
CA PHE A 91 2.34 -0.04 -4.11
C PHE A 91 3.63 -0.80 -4.42
N GLU A 92 3.91 -1.10 -5.70
CA GLU A 92 5.11 -1.83 -6.10
C GLU A 92 6.40 -1.09 -5.71
N ALA A 93 6.44 0.24 -5.92
CA ALA A 93 7.57 1.08 -5.54
C ALA A 93 7.81 1.09 -4.02
N VAL A 94 6.75 1.29 -3.23
CA VAL A 94 6.83 1.31 -1.77
C VAL A 94 7.26 -0.05 -1.22
N VAL A 95 6.69 -1.14 -1.74
CA VAL A 95 7.03 -2.51 -1.32
C VAL A 95 8.47 -2.85 -1.67
N GLU A 96 8.94 -2.49 -2.86
CA GLU A 96 10.33 -2.71 -3.28
C GLU A 96 11.31 -1.93 -2.38
N GLN A 97 11.00 -0.65 -2.11
CA GLN A 97 11.80 0.18 -1.22
C GLN A 97 11.82 -0.36 0.22
N ALA A 98 10.66 -0.78 0.74
CA ALA A 98 10.55 -1.35 2.08
C ALA A 98 11.38 -2.63 2.23
N LYS A 99 11.36 -3.52 1.22
CA LYS A 99 12.16 -4.75 1.21
C LYS A 99 13.67 -4.47 1.12
N GLY A 100 14.05 -3.41 0.41
CA GLY A 100 15.44 -2.97 0.26
C GLY A 100 15.99 -2.21 1.47
N MET A 101 15.16 -1.88 2.46
CA MET A 101 15.51 -1.04 3.60
C MET A 101 16.56 -1.71 4.50
N ASP A 102 17.75 -1.13 4.63
CA ASP A 102 18.77 -1.58 5.56
C ASP A 102 18.60 -0.96 6.96
N ALA A 103 18.91 -1.74 7.99
CA ALA A 103 18.77 -1.29 9.38
C ALA A 103 19.75 -0.17 9.74
N SER A 104 20.90 -0.11 9.07
CA SER A 104 21.88 0.97 9.25
C SER A 104 21.43 2.30 8.64
N ASP A 105 20.51 2.25 7.69
CA ASP A 105 20.06 3.39 6.89
C ASP A 105 18.66 3.84 7.34
N PHE A 106 18.11 3.16 8.34
CA PHE A 106 16.80 3.44 8.89
C PHE A 106 16.82 4.68 9.76
N SER A 107 15.85 5.56 9.53
CA SER A 107 15.53 6.70 10.37
C SER A 107 14.05 7.04 10.23
N LEU A 108 13.54 7.89 11.11
CA LEU A 108 12.20 8.46 10.96
C LEU A 108 12.05 9.29 9.67
N GLU A 109 13.15 9.82 9.12
CA GLU A 109 13.14 10.51 7.83
C GLU A 109 12.96 9.49 6.69
N THR A 110 13.66 8.36 6.75
CA THR A 110 13.53 7.27 5.78
C THR A 110 12.10 6.70 5.71
N LEU A 111 11.37 6.67 6.84
CA LEU A 111 9.94 6.32 6.85
C LEU A 111 9.07 7.32 6.10
N ARG A 112 9.32 8.63 6.28
CA ARG A 112 8.58 9.67 5.54
C ARG A 112 8.93 9.64 4.05
N GLU A 113 10.18 9.34 3.74
CA GLU A 113 10.62 9.15 2.36
C GLU A 113 9.94 7.93 1.75
N LEU A 114 9.77 6.81 2.48
CA LEU A 114 9.03 5.64 2.01
C LEU A 114 7.58 5.98 1.62
N GLU A 115 6.91 6.81 2.42
CA GLU A 115 5.56 7.32 2.13
C GLU A 115 5.52 8.29 0.94
N GLY A 116 6.62 9.00 0.66
CA GLY A 116 6.76 9.90 -0.50
C GLY A 116 7.41 9.27 -1.74
N GLY A 117 7.61 7.95 -1.76
CA GLY A 117 8.23 7.22 -2.87
C GLY A 117 9.76 7.33 -2.96
N GLY A 118 10.42 7.86 -1.94
CA GLY A 118 11.88 7.96 -1.76
C GLY A 118 12.42 9.40 -1.75
N ALA A 119 13.62 9.59 -1.18
CA ALA A 119 14.30 10.90 -1.06
C ALA A 119 14.50 11.64 -2.40
N ASP A 120 14.74 10.87 -3.47
CA ASP A 120 15.03 11.37 -4.82
C ASP A 120 13.96 10.94 -5.84
N SER A 121 12.74 10.70 -5.35
CA SER A 121 11.64 10.25 -6.19
C SER A 121 11.28 11.31 -7.24
N SER A 122 11.04 10.87 -8.48
CA SER A 122 10.52 11.77 -9.51
C SER A 122 9.07 12.17 -9.19
N GLU A 123 8.58 13.29 -9.73
CA GLU A 123 7.17 13.71 -9.58
C GLU A 123 6.17 12.60 -9.96
N GLN A 124 6.54 11.74 -10.92
CA GLN A 124 5.73 10.59 -11.30
C GLN A 124 5.67 9.51 -10.21
N VAL A 125 6.80 9.21 -9.56
CA VAL A 125 6.85 8.23 -8.46
C VAL A 125 6.12 8.77 -7.23
N GLN A 126 6.21 10.07 -6.97
CA GLN A 126 5.43 10.74 -5.93
C GLN A 126 3.94 10.59 -6.21
N ALA A 127 3.48 10.95 -7.41
CA ALA A 127 2.07 10.82 -7.79
C ALA A 127 1.55 9.37 -7.71
N GLN A 128 2.41 8.38 -7.99
CA GLN A 128 2.08 6.95 -7.83
C GLN A 128 1.91 6.58 -6.36
N THR A 129 2.82 7.06 -5.52
CA THR A 129 2.79 6.79 -4.08
C THR A 129 1.62 7.50 -3.41
N ASP A 130 1.32 8.74 -3.80
CA ASP A 130 0.13 9.48 -3.38
C ASP A 130 -1.14 8.74 -3.79
N ALA A 131 -1.23 8.28 -5.04
CA ALA A 131 -2.38 7.50 -5.51
C ALA A 131 -2.54 6.17 -4.74
N PHE A 132 -1.43 5.58 -4.29
CA PHE A 132 -1.46 4.40 -3.43
C PHE A 132 -1.95 4.74 -2.00
N GLY A 133 -1.48 5.84 -1.42
CA GLY A 133 -1.96 6.35 -0.14
C GLY A 133 -3.45 6.67 -0.15
N ASP A 134 -3.91 7.37 -1.20
CA ASP A 134 -5.35 7.67 -1.41
C ASP A 134 -6.16 6.37 -1.52
N TYR A 135 -5.66 5.38 -2.28
CA TYR A 135 -6.33 4.08 -2.40
C TYR A 135 -6.41 3.34 -1.05
N LEU A 136 -5.36 3.38 -0.25
CA LEU A 136 -5.36 2.81 1.11
C LEU A 136 -6.43 3.47 1.99
N ALA A 137 -6.50 4.81 1.99
CA ALA A 137 -7.49 5.55 2.77
C ALA A 137 -8.93 5.23 2.32
N GLU A 138 -9.17 5.16 1.01
CA GLU A 138 -10.50 4.83 0.45
C GLU A 138 -10.91 3.38 0.67
N THR A 139 -9.96 2.44 0.62
CA THR A 139 -10.23 0.99 0.63
C THR A 139 -10.20 0.42 2.03
N CYS A 140 -9.18 0.77 2.82
CA CYS A 140 -8.98 0.26 4.18
C CYS A 140 -9.61 1.17 5.25
N GLY A 141 -10.04 2.37 4.85
CA GLY A 141 -10.55 3.38 5.75
C GLY A 141 -9.43 4.22 6.34
N ASP A 142 -9.75 5.47 6.62
CA ASP A 142 -8.87 6.33 7.39
C ASP A 142 -9.00 5.97 8.88
N PRO A 143 -7.92 5.64 9.60
CA PRO A 143 -7.99 5.34 11.04
C PRO A 143 -8.52 6.53 11.88
N ILE A 144 -8.67 7.71 11.26
CA ILE A 144 -9.27 8.91 11.86
C ILE A 144 -10.77 9.06 11.56
N ASP A 145 -11.29 8.51 10.47
CA ASP A 145 -12.73 8.62 10.13
C ASP A 145 -13.61 7.75 11.05
N ASP A 146 -13.08 6.64 11.56
CA ASP A 146 -13.74 5.81 12.58
C ASP A 146 -13.66 6.41 14.01
N LEU A 147 -12.87 7.47 14.19
CA LEU A 147 -12.95 8.30 15.40
C LEU A 147 -14.08 9.30 15.21
N GLU A 148 -15.30 8.89 15.55
CA GLU A 148 -16.40 9.82 15.82
C GLU A 148 -15.92 10.84 16.88
N MET A 149 -15.33 11.95 16.43
CA MET A 149 -15.00 13.06 17.30
C MET A 149 -16.32 13.51 17.92
N PRO A 150 -16.49 13.46 19.25
CA PRO A 150 -17.70 13.99 19.86
C PRO A 150 -17.81 15.45 19.40
N GLU A 151 -18.87 15.74 18.65
CA GLU A 151 -19.21 17.10 18.25
C GLU A 151 -19.15 17.94 19.52
N LEU A 152 -18.11 18.77 19.66
CA LEU A 152 -18.07 19.77 20.71
C LEU A 152 -19.22 20.71 20.40
N GLU A 153 -20.36 20.44 21.03
CA GLU A 153 -21.50 21.32 21.10
C GLU A 153 -20.96 22.71 21.47
N GLY A 154 -20.84 23.57 20.46
CA GLY A 154 -20.48 24.95 20.66
C GLY A 154 -21.48 25.56 21.64
N PRO A 155 -21.03 26.41 22.59
CA PRO A 155 -21.92 26.96 23.60
C PRO A 155 -23.07 27.68 22.90
N ASP A 156 -24.28 27.24 23.22
CA ASP A 156 -25.56 27.75 22.74
C ASP A 156 -25.54 29.26 22.54
N ALA A 157 -25.55 29.68 21.28
CA ALA A 157 -25.94 31.01 20.88
C ALA A 157 -27.47 31.06 20.79
N VAL A 158 -28.18 31.19 21.92
CA VAL A 158 -29.59 31.62 21.93
C VAL A 158 -29.96 32.40 23.21
N GLY A 159 -30.29 33.68 23.01
CA GLY A 159 -31.42 34.36 23.67
C GLY A 159 -31.26 34.88 25.08
#